data_AF-G3HUX8-F1
#
_entry.id   AF-G3HUX8-F1
#
_cell.length_a   1.000
_cell.length_b   1.000
_cell.length_c   1.000
_cell.angle_alpha   90.00
_cell.angle_beta   90.00
_cell.angle_gamma   90.00
#
_symmetry.space_group_name_H-M   'P 1'
#
loop_
_entity.id
_entity.type
_entity.pdbx_description
1 polymer ?
#
loop_
_entity_poly.entity_id
_entity_poly.type
_entity_poly.pdbx_seq_one_letter_code
_entity_poly.pdbx_strand_id
1 'polypeptide(L)'
;MPTVVVMDVSLSMTRPVSVEGSEEYQRKHLAAHGLTMLFEHMATNYKLEFTALVVFSSLWELMVPFTRDYNTLQEALSNMDDYDKTCLESALVGVCNIVQQEWGGAIPCQVVLVTDGCLGIGRGSLRHSLATQNQRSESNRFPLPFPFPSKLYVMCMANLEELQSTDSLECLERLIDLNNGEGQIFTIDGPLCLKNVQSMFGKLIDLAYTPFHAVVKCGHLTADVQVFPRPEPFVTDEEIDPIPKVINTDLEIVGFIDIADISSPPVLSRHLVLPIALNKEGDEVGTGITDDNEDENSANQIAGKIPNFCVLLHGSLKVEGMVAIVQLGPEWHGMLYSQADSKKKSNLMMSLFEPGPEPLPWLGKMAQLGPISDAKENPYGEDDNKSPFPLQPKNKRSYAQNVTVWIKPSGLQTDVQKILRNARKLPEKTQTFYKELNRLRKAALAFGFLDLLKGVADMLERECTLLPDTAHPDAAFQLTHAAQQLKLASTGTSEYAAYDHNITPLHTDFSGSSTERM
;
A
#
# COMPACT_ATOMS: atom_id res chain seq x y z
N MET A 1 -6.60 -9.50 -5.07
CA MET A 1 -7.58 -9.01 -6.03
C MET A 1 -8.82 -9.85 -5.82
N PRO A 2 -10.00 -9.24 -5.65
CA PRO A 2 -11.26 -9.95 -5.71
C PRO A 2 -12.03 -9.59 -6.97
N THR A 3 -13.04 -10.38 -7.28
CA THR A 3 -13.95 -10.21 -8.41
C THR A 3 -15.39 -10.08 -7.92
N VAL A 4 -16.14 -9.14 -8.47
CA VAL A 4 -17.60 -9.05 -8.28
C VAL A 4 -18.27 -9.28 -9.62
N VAL A 5 -19.01 -10.38 -9.73
CA VAL A 5 -19.90 -10.64 -10.86
C VAL A 5 -21.22 -9.92 -10.60
N VAL A 6 -21.66 -9.11 -11.55
CA VAL A 6 -22.94 -8.39 -11.51
C VAL A 6 -23.80 -8.91 -12.65
N MET A 7 -24.75 -9.78 -12.36
CA MET A 7 -25.57 -10.46 -13.36
C MET A 7 -26.96 -9.85 -13.47
N ASP A 8 -27.34 -9.48 -14.68
CA ASP A 8 -28.68 -9.00 -15.02
C ASP A 8 -29.67 -10.17 -15.02
N VAL A 9 -30.74 -10.04 -14.24
CA VAL A 9 -31.86 -11.00 -14.14
C VAL A 9 -33.20 -10.35 -14.49
N SER A 10 -33.17 -9.25 -15.24
CA SER A 10 -34.38 -8.56 -15.70
C SER A 10 -35.10 -9.29 -16.83
N LEU A 11 -36.33 -8.88 -17.11
CA LEU A 11 -37.20 -9.53 -18.10
C LEU A 11 -36.60 -9.52 -19.52
N SER A 12 -35.73 -8.57 -19.85
CA SER A 12 -35.08 -8.53 -21.17
C SER A 12 -34.12 -9.70 -21.39
N MET A 13 -33.56 -10.26 -20.31
CA MET A 13 -32.66 -11.40 -20.33
C MET A 13 -33.39 -12.72 -20.65
N THR A 14 -34.72 -12.76 -20.59
CA THR A 14 -35.52 -13.93 -20.98
C THR A 14 -35.85 -13.95 -22.47
N ARG A 15 -35.41 -12.95 -23.24
CA ARG A 15 -35.58 -12.92 -24.70
C ARG A 15 -34.85 -14.11 -25.36
N PRO A 16 -35.40 -14.68 -26.45
CA PRO A 16 -34.72 -15.73 -27.19
C PRO A 16 -33.43 -15.19 -27.81
N VAL A 17 -32.42 -16.06 -27.91
CA VAL A 17 -31.12 -15.77 -28.53
C VAL A 17 -31.24 -15.64 -30.05
N SER A 18 -32.01 -16.53 -30.68
CA SER A 18 -32.29 -16.53 -32.11
C SER A 18 -33.79 -16.59 -32.34
N VAL A 19 -34.32 -15.67 -33.14
CA VAL A 19 -35.73 -15.66 -33.54
C VAL A 19 -36.02 -16.76 -34.59
N GLU A 20 -34.97 -17.26 -35.24
CA GLU A 20 -35.05 -18.23 -36.35
C GLU A 20 -34.98 -19.70 -35.88
N GLY A 21 -34.98 -19.96 -34.56
CA GLY A 21 -35.19 -21.30 -33.99
C GLY A 21 -33.98 -22.23 -33.97
N SER A 22 -32.76 -21.71 -34.12
CA SER A 22 -31.53 -22.51 -34.17
C SER A 22 -30.99 -22.93 -32.78
N GLU A 23 -31.35 -22.25 -31.69
CA GLU A 23 -30.98 -22.59 -30.31
C GLU A 23 -32.15 -22.30 -29.34
N GLU A 24 -32.49 -23.22 -28.44
CA GLU A 24 -33.55 -23.05 -27.41
C GLU A 24 -33.12 -22.18 -26.21
N TYR A 25 -32.03 -21.43 -26.35
CA TYR A 25 -31.49 -20.60 -25.26
C TYR A 25 -32.16 -19.22 -25.21
N GLN A 26 -32.35 -18.75 -23.97
CA GLN A 26 -32.59 -17.33 -23.66
C GLN A 26 -31.25 -16.67 -23.34
N ARG A 27 -31.20 -15.34 -23.33
CA ARG A 27 -29.96 -14.60 -23.05
C ARG A 27 -29.38 -14.95 -21.68
N LYS A 28 -30.22 -15.12 -20.66
CA LYS A 28 -29.81 -15.58 -19.33
C LYS A 28 -29.12 -16.95 -19.34
N HIS A 29 -29.53 -17.87 -20.22
CA HIS A 29 -28.91 -19.19 -20.32
C HIS A 29 -27.48 -19.08 -20.87
N LEU A 30 -27.29 -18.26 -21.92
CA LEU A 30 -25.94 -18.00 -22.43
C LEU A 30 -25.07 -17.28 -21.40
N ALA A 31 -25.65 -16.36 -20.62
CA ALA A 31 -24.94 -15.63 -19.56
C ALA A 31 -24.44 -16.58 -18.49
N ALA A 32 -25.31 -17.49 -18.04
CA ALA A 32 -24.97 -18.55 -17.11
C ALA A 32 -23.87 -19.45 -17.70
N HIS A 33 -23.96 -19.87 -18.97
CA HIS A 33 -22.89 -20.68 -19.60
C HIS A 33 -21.54 -19.95 -19.67
N GLY A 34 -21.53 -18.65 -19.98
CA GLY A 34 -20.31 -17.85 -19.99
C GLY A 34 -19.69 -17.70 -18.59
N LEU A 35 -20.52 -17.44 -17.57
CA LEU A 35 -20.06 -17.37 -16.19
C LEU A 35 -19.61 -18.72 -15.64
N THR A 36 -20.26 -19.82 -16.03
CA THR A 36 -19.80 -21.17 -15.71
C THR A 36 -18.40 -21.42 -16.25
N MET A 37 -18.13 -21.06 -17.51
CA MET A 37 -16.78 -21.16 -18.08
C MET A 37 -15.75 -20.34 -17.31
N LEU A 38 -16.12 -19.12 -16.87
CA LEU A 38 -15.26 -18.28 -16.04
C LEU A 38 -14.99 -18.94 -14.67
N PHE A 39 -16.03 -19.43 -13.99
CA PHE A 39 -15.89 -20.06 -12.67
C PHE A 39 -15.11 -21.37 -12.72
N GLU A 40 -15.30 -22.19 -13.75
CA GLU A 40 -14.50 -23.40 -13.99
C GLU A 40 -13.01 -23.05 -14.18
N HIS A 41 -12.71 -22.02 -14.98
CA HIS A 41 -11.34 -21.54 -15.13
C HIS A 41 -10.75 -21.05 -13.80
N MET A 42 -11.50 -20.27 -13.02
CA MET A 42 -11.04 -19.75 -11.74
C MET A 42 -10.85 -20.87 -10.70
N ALA A 43 -11.74 -21.86 -10.69
CA ALA A 43 -11.65 -23.02 -9.81
C ALA A 43 -10.39 -23.87 -10.07
N THR A 44 -9.87 -23.88 -11.30
CA THR A 44 -8.68 -24.64 -11.67
C THR A 44 -7.41 -23.79 -11.60
N ASN A 45 -7.41 -22.62 -12.23
CA ASN A 45 -6.21 -21.83 -12.54
C ASN A 45 -6.05 -20.58 -11.64
N TYR A 46 -7.11 -20.13 -10.99
CA TYR A 46 -7.16 -18.88 -10.21
C TYR A 46 -7.78 -19.06 -8.81
N LYS A 47 -7.52 -20.23 -8.20
CA LYS A 47 -8.14 -20.77 -6.96
C LYS A 47 -8.20 -19.83 -5.76
N LEU A 48 -7.31 -18.85 -5.69
CA LEU A 48 -7.16 -17.96 -4.55
C LEU A 48 -7.95 -16.65 -4.67
N GLU A 49 -8.50 -16.37 -5.85
CA GLU A 49 -9.35 -15.20 -6.09
C GLU A 49 -10.66 -15.35 -5.34
N PHE A 50 -11.06 -14.29 -4.64
CA PHE A 50 -12.36 -14.23 -3.99
C PHE A 50 -13.36 -13.65 -4.98
N THR A 51 -14.46 -14.36 -5.20
CA THR A 51 -15.51 -13.95 -6.12
C THR A 51 -16.84 -13.82 -5.38
N ALA A 52 -17.57 -12.74 -5.62
CA ALA A 52 -18.94 -12.53 -5.17
C ALA A 52 -19.89 -12.48 -6.37
N LEU A 53 -21.15 -12.90 -6.16
CA LEU A 53 -22.21 -12.83 -7.17
C LEU A 53 -23.32 -11.89 -6.68
N VAL A 54 -23.50 -10.80 -7.40
CA VAL A 54 -24.61 -9.85 -7.26
C VAL A 54 -25.55 -10.05 -8.43
N VAL A 55 -26.84 -10.19 -8.15
CA VAL A 55 -27.89 -10.19 -9.17
C VAL A 55 -28.65 -8.87 -9.12
N PHE A 56 -29.11 -8.38 -10.27
CA PHE A 56 -29.88 -7.13 -10.30
C PHE A 56 -31.01 -7.13 -11.34
N SER A 57 -32.06 -6.43 -10.95
CA SER A 57 -33.19 -6.01 -11.77
C SER A 57 -33.66 -4.67 -11.22
N SER A 58 -34.89 -4.53 -10.71
CA SER A 58 -35.37 -3.26 -10.12
C SER A 58 -34.74 -2.99 -8.75
N LEU A 59 -34.35 -4.06 -8.08
CA LEU A 59 -33.52 -4.11 -6.89
C LEU A 59 -32.26 -4.93 -7.21
N TRP A 60 -31.29 -4.91 -6.30
CA TRP A 60 -30.11 -5.77 -6.37
C TRP A 60 -30.03 -6.62 -5.10
N GLU A 61 -29.43 -7.80 -5.22
CA GLU A 61 -29.21 -8.71 -4.11
C GLU A 61 -27.80 -9.30 -4.21
N LEU A 62 -27.12 -9.41 -3.07
CA LEU A 62 -25.89 -10.19 -2.95
C LEU A 62 -26.27 -11.66 -2.80
N MET A 63 -26.33 -12.37 -3.91
CA MET A 63 -26.73 -13.78 -3.95
C MET A 63 -25.66 -14.69 -3.33
N VAL A 64 -24.38 -14.40 -3.59
CA VAL A 64 -23.26 -15.12 -2.99
C VAL A 64 -22.21 -14.10 -2.51
N PRO A 65 -21.88 -14.04 -1.20
CA PRO A 65 -20.81 -13.20 -0.69
C PRO A 65 -19.44 -13.67 -1.19
N PHE A 66 -18.39 -12.88 -0.97
CA PHE A 66 -17.03 -13.23 -1.41
C PHE A 66 -16.61 -14.62 -0.92
N THR A 67 -16.33 -15.52 -1.85
CA THR A 67 -15.94 -16.90 -1.59
C THR A 67 -14.88 -17.37 -2.58
N ARG A 68 -14.19 -18.45 -2.21
CA ARG A 68 -13.33 -19.24 -3.13
C ARG A 68 -14.00 -20.54 -3.54
N ASP A 69 -15.20 -20.80 -3.03
CA ASP A 69 -15.97 -21.99 -3.36
C ASP A 69 -16.76 -21.74 -4.66
N TYR A 70 -16.10 -22.02 -5.78
CA TYR A 70 -16.67 -21.83 -7.11
C TYR A 70 -17.85 -22.78 -7.41
N ASN A 71 -17.99 -23.89 -6.66
CA ASN A 71 -19.15 -24.75 -6.80
C ASN A 71 -20.43 -24.02 -6.33
N THR A 72 -20.35 -23.31 -5.21
CA THR A 72 -21.50 -22.52 -4.71
C THR A 72 -21.90 -21.39 -5.67
N LEU A 73 -20.91 -20.76 -6.32
CA LEU A 73 -21.14 -19.75 -7.35
C LEU A 73 -21.82 -20.35 -8.59
N GLN A 74 -21.40 -21.53 -9.02
CA GLN A 74 -21.97 -22.24 -10.17
C GLN A 74 -23.39 -22.77 -9.88
N GLU A 75 -23.64 -23.28 -8.67
CA GLU A 75 -24.98 -23.69 -8.22
C GLU A 75 -25.96 -22.50 -8.19
N ALA A 76 -25.49 -21.31 -7.78
CA ALA A 76 -26.30 -20.10 -7.78
C ALA A 76 -26.79 -19.72 -9.19
N LEU A 77 -25.99 -20.01 -10.24
CA LEU A 77 -26.40 -19.75 -11.63
C LEU A 77 -27.55 -20.67 -12.10
N SER A 78 -27.73 -21.83 -11.48
CA SER A 78 -28.77 -22.78 -11.89
C SER A 78 -30.16 -22.42 -11.37
N ASN A 79 -30.25 -21.57 -10.33
CA ASN A 79 -31.49 -21.24 -9.62
C ASN A 79 -31.87 -19.76 -9.76
N MET A 80 -31.60 -19.14 -10.92
CA MET A 80 -31.89 -17.72 -11.13
C MET A 80 -33.36 -17.48 -11.52
N ASP A 81 -34.04 -16.69 -10.69
CA ASP A 81 -35.40 -16.20 -10.95
C ASP A 81 -35.41 -15.08 -12.00
N ASP A 82 -36.56 -14.92 -12.66
CA ASP A 82 -36.80 -13.87 -13.64
C ASP A 82 -37.52 -12.68 -13.00
N TYR A 83 -36.98 -11.47 -13.20
CA TYR A 83 -37.50 -10.24 -12.61
C TYR A 83 -37.92 -9.21 -13.66
N ASP A 84 -38.17 -7.96 -13.25
CA ASP A 84 -38.88 -6.96 -14.04
C ASP A 84 -37.98 -6.05 -14.89
N LYS A 85 -37.43 -4.97 -14.31
CA LYS A 85 -36.75 -3.89 -15.05
C LYS A 85 -35.33 -3.67 -14.53
N THR A 86 -34.40 -3.21 -15.36
CA THR A 86 -33.02 -2.94 -14.90
C THR A 86 -32.90 -1.64 -14.10
N CYS A 87 -32.11 -1.67 -13.02
CA CYS A 87 -31.69 -0.52 -12.20
C CYS A 87 -30.19 -0.61 -11.88
N LEU A 88 -29.35 -0.56 -12.92
CA LEU A 88 -27.90 -0.81 -12.85
C LEU A 88 -27.17 0.08 -11.84
N GLU A 89 -27.52 1.37 -11.78
CA GLU A 89 -26.86 2.30 -10.85
C GLU A 89 -26.97 1.82 -9.39
N SER A 90 -28.15 1.33 -8.98
CA SER A 90 -28.35 0.85 -7.62
C SER A 90 -27.50 -0.40 -7.34
N ALA A 91 -27.35 -1.28 -8.33
CA ALA A 91 -26.49 -2.45 -8.22
C ALA A 91 -25.02 -2.04 -8.07
N LEU A 92 -24.54 -1.07 -8.86
CA LEU A 92 -23.18 -0.54 -8.75
C LEU A 92 -22.91 0.13 -7.39
N VAL A 93 -23.90 0.81 -6.80
CA VAL A 93 -23.80 1.28 -5.40
C VAL A 93 -23.64 0.10 -4.44
N GLY A 94 -24.38 -1.00 -4.66
CA GLY A 94 -24.21 -2.25 -3.93
C GLY A 94 -22.79 -2.81 -4.03
N VAL A 95 -22.23 -2.85 -5.25
CA VAL A 95 -20.84 -3.25 -5.52
C VAL A 95 -19.86 -2.40 -4.69
N CYS A 96 -20.02 -1.08 -4.68
CA CYS A 96 -19.18 -0.19 -3.87
C CYS A 96 -19.17 -0.59 -2.39
N ASN A 97 -20.36 -0.83 -1.84
CA ASN A 97 -20.54 -1.15 -0.42
C ASN A 97 -19.90 -2.49 -0.05
N ILE A 98 -20.17 -3.55 -0.83
CA ILE A 98 -19.65 -4.90 -0.49
C ILE A 98 -18.13 -4.97 -0.61
N VAL A 99 -17.53 -4.29 -1.60
CA VAL A 99 -16.07 -4.28 -1.79
C VAL A 99 -15.40 -3.52 -0.65
N GLN A 100 -15.89 -2.31 -0.34
CA GLN A 100 -15.29 -1.50 0.73
C GLN A 100 -15.47 -2.11 2.12
N GLN A 101 -16.59 -2.80 2.35
CA GLN A 101 -16.87 -3.47 3.62
C GLN A 101 -15.90 -4.64 3.88
N GLU A 102 -15.56 -5.40 2.85
CA GLU A 102 -14.72 -6.61 2.98
C GLU A 102 -13.23 -6.31 2.80
N TRP A 103 -12.88 -5.47 1.83
CA TRP A 103 -11.48 -5.27 1.38
C TRP A 103 -10.97 -3.85 1.59
N GLY A 104 -11.82 -2.90 1.97
CA GLY A 104 -11.48 -1.48 2.04
C GLY A 104 -11.35 -0.82 0.65
N GLY A 105 -10.62 0.30 0.58
CA GLY A 105 -10.50 1.10 -0.65
C GLY A 105 -9.20 0.95 -1.44
N ALA A 106 -8.24 0.16 -0.94
CA ALA A 106 -6.90 0.07 -1.53
C ALA A 106 -6.64 -1.23 -2.32
N ILE A 107 -7.52 -2.22 -2.20
CA ILE A 107 -7.37 -3.51 -2.87
C ILE A 107 -7.99 -3.42 -4.27
N PRO A 108 -7.23 -3.69 -5.35
CA PRO A 108 -7.77 -3.74 -6.69
C PRO A 108 -8.86 -4.79 -6.80
N CYS A 109 -10.01 -4.45 -7.39
CA CYS A 109 -11.16 -5.32 -7.58
C CYS A 109 -11.68 -5.27 -9.02
N GLN A 110 -11.91 -6.43 -9.62
CA GLN A 110 -12.50 -6.54 -10.96
C GLN A 110 -14.01 -6.65 -10.86
N VAL A 111 -14.74 -5.92 -11.71
CA VAL A 111 -16.21 -5.97 -11.76
C VAL A 111 -16.62 -6.50 -13.13
N VAL A 112 -17.26 -7.66 -13.15
CA VAL A 112 -17.74 -8.33 -14.38
C VAL A 112 -19.25 -8.15 -14.47
N LEU A 113 -19.68 -7.16 -15.25
CA LEU A 113 -21.09 -6.89 -15.52
C LEU A 113 -21.56 -7.74 -16.69
N VAL A 114 -22.58 -8.58 -16.49
CA VAL A 114 -23.19 -9.41 -17.53
C VAL A 114 -24.64 -8.96 -17.76
N THR A 115 -24.91 -8.37 -18.92
CA THR A 115 -26.23 -7.82 -19.27
C THR A 115 -26.44 -7.86 -20.78
N ASP A 116 -27.68 -7.84 -21.25
CA ASP A 116 -28.01 -7.72 -22.66
C ASP A 116 -28.00 -6.27 -23.19
N GLY A 117 -27.60 -5.32 -22.35
CA GLY A 117 -27.54 -3.90 -22.69
C GLY A 117 -28.91 -3.21 -22.65
N CYS A 118 -29.99 -3.88 -22.20
CA CYS A 118 -31.27 -3.23 -22.04
C CYS A 118 -31.24 -2.24 -20.87
N LEU A 119 -31.11 -0.96 -21.21
CA LEU A 119 -30.86 0.13 -20.26
C LEU A 119 -31.99 0.44 -19.28
N GLY A 120 -33.14 -0.24 -19.39
CA GLY A 120 -34.34 0.02 -18.59
C GLY A 120 -35.12 1.25 -19.07
N ILE A 121 -36.26 1.52 -18.42
CA ILE A 121 -37.16 2.63 -18.76
C ILE A 121 -37.47 3.53 -17.56
N GLY A 122 -37.50 4.85 -17.79
CA GLY A 122 -37.91 5.85 -16.81
C GLY A 122 -36.89 6.11 -15.68
N ARG A 123 -37.39 6.39 -14.47
CA ARG A 123 -36.55 6.61 -13.28
C ARG A 123 -35.93 5.28 -12.84
N GLY A 124 -34.60 5.16 -12.97
CA GLY A 124 -33.82 3.96 -12.73
C GLY A 124 -33.11 3.41 -13.97
N SER A 125 -33.47 3.89 -15.17
CA SER A 125 -32.76 3.50 -16.39
C SER A 125 -31.35 4.09 -16.42
N LEU A 126 -30.41 3.37 -17.03
CA LEU A 126 -29.03 3.83 -17.16
C LEU A 126 -28.96 5.18 -17.89
N ARG A 127 -29.75 5.34 -18.96
CA ARG A 127 -29.82 6.58 -19.73
C ARG A 127 -30.24 7.78 -18.88
N HIS A 128 -31.21 7.59 -17.99
CA HIS A 128 -31.62 8.65 -17.07
C HIS A 128 -30.55 8.95 -16.02
N SER A 129 -29.90 7.91 -15.50
CA SER A 129 -28.83 8.05 -14.52
C SER A 129 -27.63 8.83 -15.07
N LEU A 130 -27.19 8.50 -16.28
CA LEU A 130 -26.11 9.22 -16.97
C LEU A 130 -26.50 10.68 -17.28
N ALA A 131 -27.72 10.92 -17.74
CA ALA A 131 -28.20 12.29 -18.03
C ALA A 131 -28.30 13.19 -16.79
N THR A 132 -28.57 12.61 -15.61
CA THR A 132 -28.74 13.35 -14.35
C THR A 132 -27.46 13.45 -13.52
N GLN A 133 -26.34 12.90 -14.01
CA GLN A 133 -25.08 12.79 -13.26
C GLN A 133 -24.60 14.14 -12.68
N ASN A 134 -24.56 15.19 -13.52
CA ASN A 134 -24.03 16.50 -13.14
C ASN A 134 -24.94 17.31 -12.19
N GLN A 135 -26.16 16.84 -11.96
CA GLN A 135 -27.16 17.54 -11.14
C GLN A 135 -27.21 17.01 -9.70
N ARG A 136 -26.38 16.01 -9.36
CA ARG A 136 -26.45 15.29 -8.09
C ARG A 136 -25.55 15.92 -7.04
N SER A 137 -26.02 15.87 -5.79
CA SER A 137 -25.23 16.22 -4.61
C SER A 137 -24.38 15.04 -4.14
N GLU A 138 -23.45 15.27 -3.21
CA GLU A 138 -22.61 14.20 -2.63
C GLU A 138 -23.42 13.03 -2.04
N SER A 139 -24.64 13.30 -1.56
CA SER A 139 -25.51 12.27 -0.97
C SER A 139 -26.04 11.23 -1.97
N ASN A 140 -26.07 11.54 -3.27
CA ASN A 140 -26.58 10.67 -4.34
C ASN A 140 -25.60 10.62 -5.54
N ARG A 141 -24.30 10.63 -5.24
CA ARG A 141 -23.25 10.60 -6.27
C ARG A 141 -23.35 9.31 -7.07
N PHE A 142 -23.13 9.42 -8.38
CA PHE A 142 -23.03 8.26 -9.25
C PHE A 142 -21.85 7.38 -8.80
N PRO A 143 -21.98 6.04 -8.79
CA PRO A 143 -20.99 5.14 -8.19
C PRO A 143 -19.66 5.05 -8.96
N LEU A 144 -19.59 5.60 -10.17
CA LEU A 144 -18.37 5.65 -10.98
C LEU A 144 -17.74 7.07 -10.98
N PRO A 145 -16.39 7.17 -10.92
CA PRO A 145 -15.43 6.06 -10.84
C PRO A 145 -15.52 5.35 -9.48
N PHE A 146 -15.23 4.05 -9.47
CA PHE A 146 -15.26 3.28 -8.22
C PHE A 146 -14.28 3.88 -7.18
N PRO A 147 -14.60 3.81 -5.88
CA PRO A 147 -13.76 4.35 -4.82
C PRO A 147 -12.56 3.45 -4.45
N PHE A 148 -12.29 2.42 -5.26
CA PHE A 148 -11.17 1.49 -5.15
C PHE A 148 -10.58 1.26 -6.56
N PRO A 149 -9.30 0.87 -6.68
CA PRO A 149 -8.72 0.51 -7.97
C PRO A 149 -9.56 -0.60 -8.61
N SER A 150 -10.02 -0.39 -9.84
CA SER A 150 -11.02 -1.27 -10.41
C SER A 150 -10.90 -1.40 -11.92
N LYS A 151 -11.38 -2.52 -12.45
CA LYS A 151 -11.61 -2.72 -13.88
C LYS A 151 -13.04 -3.14 -14.11
N LEU A 152 -13.76 -2.40 -14.94
CA LEU A 152 -15.14 -2.68 -15.30
C LEU A 152 -15.21 -3.43 -16.64
N TYR A 153 -15.44 -4.74 -16.58
CA TYR A 153 -15.63 -5.57 -17.77
C TYR A 153 -17.13 -5.76 -18.03
N VAL A 154 -17.59 -5.39 -19.22
CA VAL A 154 -19.01 -5.47 -19.60
C VAL A 154 -19.21 -6.55 -20.66
N MET A 155 -19.83 -7.67 -20.27
CA MET A 155 -20.12 -8.82 -21.11
C MET A 155 -21.53 -8.66 -21.71
N CYS A 156 -21.61 -8.38 -23.01
CA CYS A 156 -22.88 -8.06 -23.66
C CYS A 156 -23.58 -9.31 -24.19
N MET A 157 -24.75 -9.63 -23.65
CA MET A 157 -25.62 -10.74 -24.10
C MET A 157 -26.54 -10.31 -25.26
N ALA A 158 -25.98 -9.48 -26.15
CA ALA A 158 -26.59 -8.98 -27.38
C ALA A 158 -25.47 -8.77 -28.41
N ASN A 159 -25.79 -8.91 -29.70
CA ASN A 159 -24.80 -8.66 -30.74
C ASN A 159 -24.59 -7.15 -30.97
N LEU A 160 -23.50 -6.81 -31.67
CA LEU A 160 -23.12 -5.43 -31.91
C LEU A 160 -24.22 -4.62 -32.64
N GLU A 161 -24.88 -5.24 -33.62
CA GLU A 161 -25.95 -4.62 -34.39
C GLU A 161 -27.15 -4.22 -33.51
N GLU A 162 -27.58 -5.10 -32.60
CA GLU A 162 -28.68 -4.81 -31.67
C GLU A 162 -28.33 -3.66 -30.72
N LEU A 163 -27.12 -3.68 -30.15
CA LEU A 163 -26.68 -2.64 -29.22
C LEU A 163 -26.58 -1.26 -29.88
N GLN A 164 -26.11 -1.22 -31.14
CA GLN A 164 -26.02 0.01 -31.93
C GLN A 164 -27.40 0.53 -32.35
N SER A 165 -28.34 -0.36 -32.68
CA SER A 165 -29.69 0.03 -33.11
C SER A 165 -30.50 0.76 -32.03
N THR A 166 -30.15 0.55 -30.75
CA THR A 166 -30.89 1.06 -29.59
C THR A 166 -30.14 2.13 -28.80
N ASP A 167 -28.97 2.56 -29.26
CA ASP A 167 -28.07 3.47 -28.52
C ASP A 167 -27.61 2.91 -27.16
N SER A 168 -27.69 1.58 -27.00
CA SER A 168 -27.32 0.91 -25.75
C SER A 168 -25.81 0.86 -25.58
N LEU A 169 -25.08 0.70 -26.69
CA LEU A 169 -23.62 0.64 -26.69
C LEU A 169 -23.00 1.95 -26.16
N GLU A 170 -23.46 3.12 -26.61
CA GLU A 170 -22.92 4.42 -26.18
C GLU A 170 -23.06 4.60 -24.65
N CYS A 171 -24.19 4.15 -24.08
CA CYS A 171 -24.39 4.22 -22.64
C CYS A 171 -23.46 3.29 -21.85
N LEU A 172 -23.14 2.10 -22.40
CA LEU A 172 -22.19 1.17 -21.78
C LEU A 172 -20.74 1.67 -21.92
N GLU A 173 -20.37 2.24 -23.07
CA GLU A 173 -19.06 2.88 -23.30
C GLU A 173 -18.85 4.02 -22.31
N ARG A 174 -19.91 4.81 -22.07
CA ARG A 174 -19.89 5.88 -21.10
C ARG A 174 -19.61 5.41 -19.67
N LEU A 175 -19.97 4.18 -19.30
CA LEU A 175 -19.63 3.65 -17.97
C LEU A 175 -18.13 3.45 -17.80
N ILE A 176 -17.45 2.98 -18.85
CA ILE A 176 -16.00 2.80 -18.82
C ILE A 176 -15.29 4.15 -18.76
N ASP A 177 -15.74 5.14 -19.55
CA ASP A 177 -15.23 6.51 -19.48
C ASP A 177 -15.34 7.09 -18.06
N LEU A 178 -16.49 6.87 -17.41
CA LEU A 178 -16.72 7.32 -16.04
C LEU A 178 -15.87 6.57 -15.02
N ASN A 179 -15.38 5.39 -15.36
CA ASN A 179 -14.37 4.66 -14.59
C ASN A 179 -12.93 4.99 -15.03
N ASN A 180 -12.71 6.19 -15.58
CA ASN A 180 -11.41 6.67 -16.07
C ASN A 180 -10.79 5.83 -17.20
N GLY A 181 -11.62 5.11 -17.97
CA GLY A 181 -11.12 4.20 -19.01
C GLY A 181 -10.69 2.83 -18.50
N GLU A 182 -10.78 2.57 -17.19
CA GLU A 182 -10.37 1.29 -16.60
C GLU A 182 -11.46 0.22 -16.78
N GLY A 183 -11.39 -0.50 -17.90
CA GLY A 183 -12.35 -1.54 -18.25
C GLY A 183 -12.33 -1.89 -19.73
N GLN A 184 -13.20 -2.83 -20.12
CA GLN A 184 -13.43 -3.16 -21.53
C GLN A 184 -14.84 -3.67 -21.76
N ILE A 185 -15.46 -3.29 -22.89
CA ILE A 185 -16.71 -3.89 -23.37
C ILE A 185 -16.38 -5.08 -24.25
N PHE A 186 -17.08 -6.18 -24.01
CA PHE A 186 -17.04 -7.36 -24.83
C PHE A 186 -18.36 -7.53 -25.58
N THR A 187 -18.31 -7.39 -26.91
CA THR A 187 -19.43 -7.60 -27.83
C THR A 187 -19.17 -8.76 -28.79
N ILE A 188 -20.23 -9.24 -29.44
CA ILE A 188 -20.14 -10.22 -30.53
C ILE A 188 -20.48 -9.52 -31.84
N ASP A 189 -19.51 -9.50 -32.76
CA ASP A 189 -19.70 -9.11 -34.15
C ASP A 189 -20.11 -10.36 -34.96
N GLY A 190 -21.40 -10.69 -34.91
CA GLY A 190 -21.96 -11.91 -35.49
C GLY A 190 -23.21 -12.41 -34.76
N PRO A 191 -23.63 -13.67 -35.03
CA PRO A 191 -24.79 -14.26 -34.37
C PRO A 191 -24.52 -14.45 -32.86
N LEU A 192 -25.49 -14.10 -32.03
CA LEU A 192 -25.46 -14.46 -30.62
C LEU A 192 -25.71 -15.97 -30.51
N CYS A 193 -24.73 -16.72 -30.00
CA CYS A 193 -24.81 -18.16 -29.81
C CYS A 193 -23.79 -18.61 -28.75
N LEU A 194 -23.94 -19.84 -28.25
CA LEU A 194 -23.08 -20.38 -27.20
C LEU A 194 -21.58 -20.29 -27.54
N LYS A 195 -21.20 -20.66 -28.77
CA LYS A 195 -19.81 -20.63 -29.23
C LYS A 195 -19.19 -19.23 -29.13
N ASN A 196 -19.93 -18.21 -29.56
CA ASN A 196 -19.42 -16.83 -29.57
C ASN A 196 -19.36 -16.25 -28.15
N VAL A 197 -20.29 -16.64 -27.27
CA VAL A 197 -20.25 -16.28 -25.84
C VAL A 197 -19.06 -16.94 -25.15
N GLN A 198 -18.79 -18.23 -25.39
CA GLN A 198 -17.58 -18.89 -24.89
C GLN A 198 -16.31 -18.20 -25.36
N SER A 199 -16.25 -17.82 -26.65
CA SER A 199 -15.10 -17.04 -27.16
C SER A 199 -14.99 -15.66 -26.48
N MET A 200 -16.11 -15.01 -26.18
CA MET A 200 -16.13 -13.73 -25.45
C MET A 200 -15.56 -13.87 -24.03
N PHE A 201 -16.02 -14.85 -23.27
CA PHE A 201 -15.52 -15.11 -21.91
C PHE A 201 -14.09 -15.64 -21.92
N GLY A 202 -13.67 -16.40 -22.94
CA GLY A 202 -12.27 -16.76 -23.16
C GLY A 202 -11.37 -15.54 -23.28
N LYS A 203 -11.77 -14.52 -24.05
CA LYS A 203 -11.01 -13.26 -24.14
C LYS A 203 -10.92 -12.52 -22.80
N LEU A 204 -11.99 -12.54 -21.99
CA LEU A 204 -11.95 -11.98 -20.64
C LEU A 204 -10.96 -12.74 -19.75
N ILE A 205 -10.98 -14.07 -19.80
CA ILE A 205 -10.06 -14.94 -19.07
C ILE A 205 -8.62 -14.61 -19.44
N ASP A 206 -8.30 -14.58 -20.74
CA ASP A 206 -6.96 -14.28 -21.23
C ASP A 206 -6.47 -12.91 -20.74
N LEU A 207 -7.36 -11.91 -20.79
CA LEU A 207 -7.07 -10.53 -20.39
C LEU A 207 -6.83 -10.38 -18.89
N ALA A 208 -7.71 -10.95 -18.06
CA ALA A 208 -7.86 -10.53 -16.67
C ALA A 208 -7.56 -11.64 -15.64
N TYR A 209 -7.62 -12.91 -16.05
CA TYR A 209 -7.54 -14.08 -15.18
C TYR A 209 -6.46 -15.09 -15.61
N THR A 210 -5.51 -14.65 -16.44
CA THR A 210 -4.31 -15.43 -16.75
C THR A 210 -3.34 -15.37 -15.56
N PRO A 211 -2.96 -16.53 -14.98
CA PRO A 211 -1.99 -16.58 -13.89
C PRO A 211 -0.62 -16.03 -14.32
N PHE A 212 0.07 -15.38 -13.40
CA PHE A 212 1.43 -14.88 -13.65
C PHE A 212 2.44 -15.92 -13.21
N HIS A 213 3.12 -16.53 -14.17
CA HIS A 213 4.19 -17.49 -13.93
C HIS A 213 5.55 -16.79 -13.95
N ALA A 214 6.41 -17.17 -13.03
CA ALA A 214 7.75 -16.63 -12.86
C ALA A 214 8.69 -17.72 -12.33
N VAL A 215 9.99 -17.43 -12.33
CA VAL A 215 11.02 -18.30 -11.75
C VAL A 215 11.70 -17.54 -10.61
N VAL A 216 11.58 -18.05 -9.39
CA VAL A 216 12.32 -17.51 -8.23
C VAL A 216 13.70 -18.14 -8.20
N LYS A 217 14.73 -17.29 -8.14
CA LYS A 217 16.13 -17.71 -8.28
C LYS A 217 16.97 -17.11 -7.16
N CYS A 218 17.81 -17.94 -6.55
CA CYS A 218 18.83 -17.52 -5.59
C CYS A 218 20.15 -18.19 -6.00
N GLY A 219 20.89 -17.53 -6.88
CA GLY A 219 22.03 -18.15 -7.56
C GLY A 219 21.58 -19.36 -8.39
N HIS A 220 21.99 -20.56 -7.98
CA HIS A 220 21.63 -21.81 -8.67
C HIS A 220 20.37 -22.49 -8.12
N LEU A 221 19.81 -22.01 -7.01
CA LEU A 221 18.57 -22.55 -6.46
C LEU A 221 17.40 -21.89 -7.19
N THR A 222 16.56 -22.70 -7.82
CA THR A 222 15.44 -22.20 -8.64
C THR A 222 14.15 -22.93 -8.29
N ALA A 223 13.02 -22.24 -8.45
CA ALA A 223 11.70 -22.84 -8.45
C ALA A 223 10.77 -22.07 -9.39
N ASP A 224 10.00 -22.80 -10.18
CA ASP A 224 8.88 -22.25 -10.93
C ASP A 224 7.76 -21.89 -9.96
N VAL A 225 7.23 -20.68 -10.10
CA VAL A 225 6.23 -20.14 -9.20
C VAL A 225 5.08 -19.44 -9.93
N GLN A 226 3.95 -19.39 -9.26
CA GLN A 226 2.85 -18.49 -9.54
C GLN A 226 2.89 -17.31 -8.57
N VAL A 227 2.80 -16.08 -9.09
CA VAL A 227 2.63 -14.86 -8.30
C VAL A 227 1.17 -14.45 -8.31
N PHE A 228 0.53 -14.44 -7.14
CA PHE A 228 -0.91 -14.21 -6.99
C PHE A 228 -1.24 -13.09 -5.99
N PRO A 229 -2.10 -12.10 -6.31
CA PRO A 229 -2.71 -11.88 -7.62
C PRO A 229 -1.65 -11.48 -8.65
N ARG A 230 -2.01 -11.44 -9.93
CA ARG A 230 -1.12 -10.94 -10.98
C ARG A 230 -0.69 -9.49 -10.65
N PRO A 231 0.62 -9.17 -10.62
CA PRO A 231 1.08 -7.79 -10.47
C PRO A 231 0.57 -6.91 -11.62
N GLU A 232 -0.04 -5.78 -11.27
CA GLU A 232 -0.44 -4.79 -12.28
C GLU A 232 0.79 -4.02 -12.78
N PRO A 233 0.85 -3.67 -14.08
CA PRO A 233 1.88 -2.78 -14.59
C PRO A 233 1.87 -1.44 -13.85
N PHE A 234 3.04 -0.98 -13.41
CA PHE A 234 3.16 0.29 -12.73
C PHE A 234 3.48 1.40 -13.72
N VAL A 235 2.76 2.52 -13.65
CA VAL A 235 2.96 3.70 -14.48
C VAL A 235 3.41 4.86 -13.60
N THR A 236 4.48 5.55 -14.01
CA THR A 236 4.97 6.73 -13.29
C THR A 236 4.37 7.98 -13.92
N ASP A 237 3.63 8.78 -13.15
CA ASP A 237 2.92 9.99 -13.63
C ASP A 237 3.86 11.11 -14.13
N GLU A 238 5.17 11.02 -13.84
CA GLU A 238 6.15 12.05 -14.20
C GLU A 238 6.65 11.93 -15.67
N GLU A 239 6.30 10.88 -16.39
CA GLU A 239 6.75 10.64 -17.77
C GLU A 239 5.76 11.24 -18.80
N ILE A 240 6.29 12.00 -19.78
CA ILE A 240 5.50 12.63 -20.87
C ILE A 240 4.82 11.57 -21.75
N ASP A 241 5.44 10.39 -21.87
CA ASP A 241 4.90 9.17 -22.49
C ASP A 241 5.15 8.00 -21.52
N PRO A 242 4.22 7.71 -20.59
CA PRO A 242 4.45 6.72 -19.55
C PRO A 242 4.61 5.32 -20.13
N ILE A 243 5.76 4.68 -19.88
CA ILE A 243 5.96 3.28 -20.23
C ILE A 243 5.58 2.41 -19.02
N PRO A 244 4.57 1.52 -19.11
CA PRO A 244 4.20 0.65 -18.01
C PRO A 244 5.35 -0.29 -17.65
N LYS A 245 5.79 -0.25 -16.40
CA LYS A 245 6.81 -1.14 -15.84
C LYS A 245 6.15 -2.44 -15.40
N VAL A 246 6.58 -3.56 -15.98
CA VAL A 246 6.17 -4.91 -15.59
C VAL A 246 7.33 -5.58 -14.88
N ILE A 247 7.04 -6.37 -13.85
CA ILE A 247 8.09 -7.12 -13.15
C ILE A 247 8.71 -8.18 -14.08
N ASN A 248 9.99 -8.47 -13.87
CA ASN A 248 10.70 -9.55 -14.54
C ASN A 248 10.07 -10.91 -14.22
N THR A 249 10.13 -11.82 -15.19
CA THR A 249 9.78 -13.23 -15.00
C THR A 249 10.83 -13.98 -14.19
N ASP A 250 12.10 -13.60 -14.32
CA ASP A 250 13.20 -14.10 -13.49
C ASP A 250 13.31 -13.23 -12.22
N LEU A 251 12.80 -13.76 -11.11
CA LEU A 251 12.80 -13.12 -9.80
C LEU A 251 14.10 -13.48 -9.06
N GLU A 252 15.16 -12.74 -9.38
CA GLU A 252 16.49 -12.93 -8.82
C GLU A 252 16.58 -12.35 -7.39
N ILE A 253 16.90 -13.20 -6.43
CA ILE A 253 17.20 -12.82 -5.05
C ILE A 253 18.63 -12.29 -5.00
N VAL A 254 18.78 -11.05 -4.56
CA VAL A 254 20.07 -10.32 -4.54
C VAL A 254 20.68 -10.18 -3.14
N GLY A 255 19.94 -10.54 -2.09
CA GLY A 255 20.43 -10.48 -0.72
C GLY A 255 19.35 -10.75 0.31
N PHE A 256 19.74 -10.75 1.59
CA PHE A 256 18.86 -10.95 2.73
C PHE A 256 19.06 -9.81 3.74
N ILE A 257 17.97 -9.40 4.39
CA ILE A 257 17.95 -8.34 5.41
C ILE A 257 17.05 -8.80 6.55
N ASP A 258 17.43 -8.48 7.79
CA ASP A 258 16.59 -8.77 8.96
C ASP A 258 15.26 -8.03 8.92
N ILE A 259 14.20 -8.65 9.46
CA ILE A 259 12.89 -7.99 9.58
C ILE A 259 12.99 -6.72 10.43
N ALA A 260 13.88 -6.68 11.42
CA ALA A 260 14.11 -5.49 12.24
C ALA A 260 14.65 -4.31 11.40
N ASP A 261 15.50 -4.59 10.42
CA ASP A 261 16.18 -3.59 9.59
C ASP A 261 15.36 -3.15 8.39
N ILE A 262 14.62 -4.08 7.76
CA ILE A 262 13.64 -3.72 6.74
C ILE A 262 12.48 -2.91 7.34
N SER A 263 12.17 -3.14 8.62
CA SER A 263 11.09 -2.52 9.38
C SER A 263 9.71 -2.83 8.78
N SER A 264 8.89 -1.82 8.48
CA SER A 264 7.60 -1.94 7.82
C SER A 264 7.56 -1.03 6.60
N PRO A 265 8.22 -1.42 5.50
CA PRO A 265 8.37 -0.56 4.35
C PRO A 265 7.02 -0.29 3.66
N PRO A 266 6.80 0.91 3.10
CA PRO A 266 5.70 1.14 2.18
C PRO A 266 5.92 0.27 0.94
N VAL A 267 4.85 -0.39 0.48
CA VAL A 267 4.86 -1.29 -0.68
C VAL A 267 3.68 -0.96 -1.56
N LEU A 268 3.84 -1.11 -2.87
CA LEU A 268 2.78 -0.92 -3.85
C LEU A 268 1.69 -1.97 -3.69
N SER A 269 2.10 -3.23 -3.60
CA SER A 269 1.22 -4.38 -3.60
C SER A 269 1.88 -5.59 -2.94
N ARG A 270 1.06 -6.58 -2.57
CA ARG A 270 1.47 -7.83 -1.94
C ARG A 270 0.94 -9.02 -2.71
N HIS A 271 1.77 -10.03 -2.89
CA HIS A 271 1.48 -11.20 -3.70
C HIS A 271 1.92 -12.47 -2.97
N LEU A 272 1.12 -13.51 -2.99
CA LEU A 272 1.56 -14.86 -2.65
C LEU A 272 2.48 -15.38 -3.75
N VAL A 273 3.50 -16.13 -3.34
CA VAL A 273 4.42 -16.81 -4.24
C VAL A 273 4.33 -18.30 -3.96
N LEU A 274 3.80 -19.03 -4.93
CA LEU A 274 3.41 -20.43 -4.77
C LEU A 274 4.17 -21.29 -5.77
N PRO A 275 4.79 -22.39 -5.36
CA PRO A 275 5.46 -23.28 -6.29
C PRO A 275 4.44 -23.93 -7.24
N ILE A 276 4.80 -24.03 -8.51
CA ILE A 276 4.03 -24.77 -9.51
C ILE A 276 4.80 -26.00 -9.97
N ALA A 277 4.08 -27.08 -10.29
CA ALA A 277 4.67 -28.25 -10.92
C ALA A 277 4.60 -28.07 -12.44
N LEU A 278 5.75 -27.85 -13.09
CA LEU A 278 5.86 -27.84 -14.54
C LEU A 278 6.43 -29.18 -15.01
N ASN A 279 5.82 -29.79 -16.03
CA ASN A 279 6.46 -30.89 -16.76
C ASN A 279 7.39 -30.34 -17.84
N LYS A 280 8.31 -31.18 -18.34
CA LYS A 280 9.40 -30.81 -19.27
C LYS A 280 8.98 -30.17 -20.61
N GLU A 281 7.69 -30.06 -20.92
CA GLU A 281 7.18 -29.39 -22.11
C GLU A 281 6.59 -27.99 -21.84
N GLY A 282 6.70 -27.47 -20.61
CA GLY A 282 6.21 -26.12 -20.26
C GLY A 282 4.70 -26.04 -20.02
N ASP A 283 3.97 -27.14 -20.25
CA ASP A 283 2.60 -27.30 -19.79
C ASP A 283 2.58 -27.61 -18.29
N GLU A 284 1.80 -26.81 -17.56
CA GLU A 284 1.41 -27.07 -16.18
C GLU A 284 0.85 -28.50 -16.10
N VAL A 285 1.23 -29.26 -15.07
CA VAL A 285 0.83 -30.66 -14.94
C VAL A 285 -0.69 -30.75 -14.75
N GLY A 286 -1.43 -30.84 -15.86
CA GLY A 286 -2.86 -31.12 -15.91
C GLY A 286 -3.76 -29.93 -16.28
N THR A 287 -3.74 -29.46 -17.54
CA THR A 287 -4.84 -28.66 -18.11
C THR A 287 -5.50 -29.32 -19.33
N GLY A 288 -5.14 -30.57 -19.63
CA GLY A 288 -5.77 -31.38 -20.67
C GLY A 288 -7.09 -31.96 -20.19
N ILE A 289 -8.18 -31.64 -20.90
CA ILE A 289 -9.53 -32.17 -20.72
C ILE A 289 -9.49 -33.71 -20.86
N THR A 290 -9.36 -34.44 -19.75
CA THR A 290 -9.74 -35.86 -19.64
C THR A 290 -10.28 -36.13 -18.25
N ASP A 291 -11.41 -36.82 -18.23
CA ASP A 291 -12.40 -37.00 -17.18
C ASP A 291 -11.96 -37.96 -16.05
N ASP A 292 -10.78 -37.75 -15.45
CA ASP A 292 -10.28 -38.62 -14.37
C ASP A 292 -9.77 -37.82 -13.15
N ASN A 293 -10.65 -37.66 -12.16
CA ASN A 293 -10.35 -37.12 -10.81
C ASN A 293 -9.27 -37.91 -10.03
N GLU A 294 -8.76 -39.03 -10.56
CA GLU A 294 -7.69 -39.82 -9.94
C GLU A 294 -6.28 -39.26 -10.25
N ASP A 295 -6.10 -38.50 -11.35
CA ASP A 295 -4.77 -38.08 -11.81
C ASP A 295 -4.25 -36.78 -11.17
N GLU A 296 -5.09 -35.79 -10.85
CA GLU A 296 -4.61 -34.57 -10.15
C GLU A 296 -4.06 -34.87 -8.75
N ASN A 297 -4.67 -35.83 -8.06
CA ASN A 297 -4.25 -36.21 -6.72
C ASN A 297 -2.93 -37.00 -6.78
N SER A 298 -2.68 -37.74 -7.86
CA SER A 298 -1.42 -38.43 -8.10
C SER A 298 -0.30 -37.45 -8.50
N ALA A 299 -0.58 -36.46 -9.36
CA ALA A 299 0.36 -35.43 -9.78
C ALA A 299 0.81 -34.53 -8.61
N ASN A 300 -0.15 -34.06 -7.79
CA ASN A 300 0.16 -33.27 -6.59
C ASN A 300 0.95 -34.07 -5.54
N GLN A 301 0.69 -35.38 -5.42
CA GLN A 301 1.47 -36.25 -4.52
C GLN A 301 2.89 -36.50 -5.03
N ILE A 302 3.11 -36.57 -6.34
CA ILE A 302 4.44 -36.68 -6.94
C ILE A 302 5.20 -35.37 -6.73
N ALA A 303 4.59 -34.23 -7.07
CA ALA A 303 5.17 -32.90 -6.86
C ALA A 303 5.49 -32.63 -5.38
N GLY A 304 4.61 -33.04 -4.46
CA GLY A 304 4.80 -32.87 -3.02
C GLY A 304 5.95 -33.69 -2.42
N LYS A 305 6.50 -34.68 -3.15
CA LYS A 305 7.69 -35.44 -2.74
C LYS A 305 8.98 -34.86 -3.31
N ILE A 306 8.91 -33.97 -4.29
CA ILE A 306 10.06 -33.33 -4.90
C ILE A 306 10.46 -32.13 -4.03
N PRO A 307 11.72 -32.03 -3.57
CA PRO A 307 12.17 -30.86 -2.82
C PRO A 307 11.99 -29.59 -3.64
N ASN A 308 11.34 -28.58 -3.05
CA ASN A 308 11.06 -27.31 -3.72
C ASN A 308 11.73 -26.15 -2.99
N PHE A 309 12.40 -25.27 -3.75
CA PHE A 309 13.13 -24.14 -3.19
C PHE A 309 12.24 -23.17 -2.41
N CYS A 310 10.98 -22.94 -2.83
CA CYS A 310 10.05 -22.06 -2.12
C CYS A 310 9.76 -22.54 -0.70
N VAL A 311 9.69 -23.85 -0.48
CA VAL A 311 9.46 -24.44 0.86
C VAL A 311 10.68 -24.21 1.76
N LEU A 312 11.88 -24.43 1.22
CA LEU A 312 13.13 -24.15 1.94
C LEU A 312 13.24 -22.66 2.27
N LEU A 313 13.08 -21.80 1.26
CA LEU A 313 13.18 -20.35 1.41
C LEU A 313 12.18 -19.81 2.43
N HIS A 314 10.90 -20.19 2.33
CA HIS A 314 9.86 -19.79 3.29
C HIS A 314 10.18 -20.21 4.71
N GLY A 315 10.59 -21.47 4.90
CA GLY A 315 10.96 -22.02 6.20
C GLY A 315 12.10 -21.25 6.83
N SER A 316 13.18 -21.01 6.07
CA SER A 316 14.35 -20.27 6.54
C SER A 316 14.02 -18.81 6.86
N LEU A 317 13.32 -18.09 5.97
CA LEU A 317 12.94 -16.69 6.22
C LEU A 317 12.10 -16.54 7.49
N LYS A 318 11.22 -17.51 7.77
CA LYS A 318 10.39 -17.51 8.97
C LYS A 318 11.21 -17.77 10.25
N VAL A 319 12.11 -18.75 10.21
CA VAL A 319 12.90 -19.17 11.38
C VAL A 319 13.93 -18.10 11.73
N GLU A 320 14.61 -17.58 10.73
CA GLU A 320 15.66 -16.57 10.91
C GLU A 320 15.09 -15.15 11.09
N GLY A 321 13.80 -14.93 10.82
CA GLY A 321 13.20 -13.60 10.93
C GLY A 321 13.78 -12.60 9.92
N MET A 322 14.03 -13.07 8.70
CA MET A 322 14.61 -12.30 7.60
C MET A 322 13.64 -12.11 6.44
N VAL A 323 13.99 -11.19 5.55
CA VAL A 323 13.40 -11.01 4.22
C VAL A 323 14.47 -11.20 3.15
N ALA A 324 14.08 -11.68 1.97
CA ALA A 324 14.95 -11.79 0.80
C ALA A 324 14.66 -10.65 -0.18
N ILE A 325 15.65 -9.85 -0.55
CA ILE A 325 15.50 -8.76 -1.52
C ILE A 325 15.50 -9.35 -2.93
N VAL A 326 14.50 -8.97 -3.73
CA VAL A 326 14.30 -9.46 -5.10
C VAL A 326 14.44 -8.32 -6.08
N GLN A 327 15.15 -8.57 -7.18
CA GLN A 327 15.20 -7.66 -8.32
C GLN A 327 13.98 -7.88 -9.22
N LEU A 328 13.11 -6.87 -9.30
CA LEU A 328 11.91 -6.89 -10.12
C LEU A 328 12.17 -6.32 -11.53
N GLY A 329 13.22 -5.51 -11.68
CA GLY A 329 13.58 -4.88 -12.94
C GLY A 329 14.75 -3.90 -12.78
N PRO A 330 15.12 -3.15 -13.82
CA PRO A 330 16.11 -2.09 -13.72
C PRO A 330 15.65 -1.02 -12.71
N GLU A 331 16.47 -0.78 -11.68
CA GLU A 331 16.14 0.12 -10.56
C GLU A 331 14.78 -0.18 -9.90
N TRP A 332 14.35 -1.44 -9.88
CA TRP A 332 13.12 -1.84 -9.20
C TRP A 332 13.32 -3.11 -8.40
N HIS A 333 12.97 -3.04 -7.12
CA HIS A 333 13.20 -4.11 -6.16
C HIS A 333 11.95 -4.36 -5.33
N GLY A 334 11.89 -5.55 -4.74
CA GLY A 334 10.88 -5.94 -3.77
C GLY A 334 11.50 -6.81 -2.68
N MET A 335 10.63 -7.42 -1.87
CA MET A 335 11.05 -8.36 -0.84
C MET A 335 10.14 -9.59 -0.80
N LEU A 336 10.75 -10.76 -0.61
CA LEU A 336 10.11 -12.00 -0.26
C LEU A 336 10.20 -12.20 1.26
N TYR A 337 9.10 -12.59 1.88
CA TYR A 337 9.03 -12.79 3.33
C TYR A 337 7.99 -13.84 3.68
N SER A 338 8.11 -14.36 4.89
CA SER A 338 7.11 -15.24 5.47
C SER A 338 5.99 -14.41 6.09
N GLN A 339 4.76 -14.60 5.65
CA GLN A 339 3.58 -14.02 6.29
C GLN A 339 2.75 -15.11 6.94
N ALA A 340 2.33 -14.89 8.19
CA ALA A 340 1.34 -15.72 8.85
C ALA A 340 -0.06 -15.16 8.57
N ASP A 341 -0.87 -15.92 7.83
CA ASP A 341 -2.29 -15.63 7.60
C ASP A 341 -3.10 -15.99 8.86
N SER A 342 -2.66 -17.02 9.59
CA SER A 342 -3.20 -17.40 10.90
C SER A 342 -2.12 -18.01 11.77
N LYS A 343 -2.45 -18.36 13.03
CA LYS A 343 -1.57 -19.11 13.92
C LYS A 343 -1.07 -20.44 13.33
N LYS A 344 -1.76 -21.00 12.32
CA LYS A 344 -1.48 -22.32 11.74
C LYS A 344 -0.98 -22.30 10.30
N LYS A 345 -1.27 -21.25 9.53
CA LYS A 345 -0.94 -21.18 8.10
C LYS A 345 -0.06 -19.97 7.81
N SER A 346 1.08 -20.24 7.18
CA SER A 346 2.01 -19.22 6.71
C SER A 346 2.52 -19.62 5.34
N ASN A 347 2.62 -18.65 4.45
CA ASN A 347 3.06 -18.83 3.07
C ASN A 347 4.15 -17.81 2.74
N LEU A 348 4.89 -18.09 1.65
CA LEU A 348 5.80 -17.14 1.05
C LEU A 348 5.00 -16.02 0.37
N MET A 349 5.34 -14.78 0.69
CA MET A 349 4.77 -13.60 0.08
C MET A 349 5.86 -12.71 -0.48
N MET A 350 5.53 -12.00 -1.56
CA MET A 350 6.32 -10.95 -2.17
C MET A 350 5.62 -9.61 -1.97
N SER A 351 6.40 -8.55 -1.78
CA SER A 351 5.88 -7.19 -1.87
C SER A 351 6.80 -6.33 -2.71
N LEU A 352 6.19 -5.45 -3.51
CA LEU A 352 6.89 -4.63 -4.47
C LEU A 352 7.14 -3.25 -3.85
N PHE A 353 8.38 -2.76 -3.89
CA PHE A 353 8.65 -1.38 -3.49
C PHE A 353 8.29 -0.43 -4.62
N GLU A 354 8.25 0.86 -4.30
CA GLU A 354 8.21 1.92 -5.30
C GLU A 354 9.40 1.76 -6.27
N PRO A 355 9.20 1.87 -7.60
CA PRO A 355 10.32 1.87 -8.54
C PRO A 355 11.25 3.06 -8.28
N GLY A 356 12.55 2.78 -8.31
CA GLY A 356 13.59 3.79 -8.10
C GLY A 356 14.82 3.23 -7.38
N PRO A 357 15.91 4.01 -7.39
CA PRO A 357 17.19 3.55 -6.83
C PRO A 357 17.22 3.52 -5.29
N GLU A 358 16.38 4.31 -4.62
CA GLU A 358 16.37 4.50 -3.17
C GLU A 358 14.92 4.50 -2.64
N PRO A 359 14.19 3.35 -2.72
CA PRO A 359 12.81 3.27 -2.27
C PRO A 359 12.69 3.43 -0.74
N LEU A 360 13.71 2.99 0.01
CA LEU A 360 13.73 2.98 1.46
C LEU A 360 14.92 3.79 1.98
N PRO A 361 14.71 5.04 2.48
CA PRO A 361 15.82 5.91 2.88
C PRO A 361 16.72 5.35 3.98
N TRP A 362 16.19 4.46 4.83
CA TRP A 362 16.97 3.83 5.90
C TRP A 362 17.85 2.65 5.42
N LEU A 363 17.66 2.16 4.19
CA LEU A 363 18.57 1.23 3.53
C LEU A 363 19.52 1.95 2.55
N GLY A 364 19.12 3.12 2.08
CA GLY A 364 19.85 3.87 1.07
C GLY A 364 19.63 3.29 -0.33
N LYS A 365 20.61 3.50 -1.22
CA LYS A 365 20.50 3.04 -2.61
C LYS A 365 20.62 1.52 -2.69
N MET A 366 19.64 0.86 -3.29
CA MET A 366 19.61 -0.61 -3.41
C MET A 366 20.86 -1.16 -4.12
N ALA A 367 21.34 -0.45 -5.14
CA ALA A 367 22.55 -0.81 -5.89
C ALA A 367 23.86 -0.69 -5.09
N GLN A 368 23.85 -0.05 -3.91
CA GLN A 368 25.00 0.08 -3.02
C GLN A 368 24.98 -0.92 -1.87
N LEU A 369 23.93 -1.74 -1.76
CA LEU A 369 23.89 -2.86 -0.84
C LEU A 369 24.81 -3.95 -1.38
N GLY A 370 25.86 -4.26 -0.63
CA GLY A 370 26.86 -5.27 -0.99
C GLY A 370 26.93 -6.40 0.01
N PRO A 371 27.59 -7.52 -0.34
CA PRO A 371 27.77 -8.63 0.56
C PRO A 371 28.70 -8.25 1.73
N ILE A 372 28.42 -8.80 2.92
CA ILE A 372 29.25 -8.56 4.12
C ILE A 372 30.71 -9.02 3.94
N SER A 373 30.98 -9.92 3.00
CA SER A 373 32.34 -10.38 2.65
C SER A 373 33.24 -9.28 2.10
N ASP A 374 32.66 -8.25 1.49
CA ASP A 374 33.41 -7.13 0.91
C ASP A 374 33.68 -6.04 1.95
N ALA A 375 33.03 -6.11 3.11
CA ALA A 375 33.26 -5.21 4.22
C ALA A 375 34.55 -5.60 4.97
N LYS A 376 35.24 -4.60 5.53
CA LYS A 376 36.46 -4.84 6.34
C LYS A 376 36.18 -5.60 7.64
N GLU A 377 35.00 -5.37 8.21
CA GLU A 377 34.50 -5.95 9.44
C GLU A 377 33.03 -6.29 9.23
N ASN A 378 32.52 -7.34 9.90
CA ASN A 378 31.11 -7.68 9.81
C ASN A 378 30.25 -6.57 10.44
N PRO A 379 29.40 -5.86 9.67
CA PRO A 379 28.62 -4.76 10.20
C PRO A 379 27.57 -5.19 11.23
N TYR A 380 27.19 -6.47 11.24
CA TYR A 380 26.28 -7.05 12.24
C TYR A 380 27.00 -7.47 13.54
N GLY A 381 28.34 -7.38 13.57
CA GLY A 381 29.17 -7.84 14.68
C GLY A 381 29.41 -9.36 14.65
N GLU A 382 30.38 -9.83 15.43
CA GLU A 382 30.70 -11.27 15.51
C GLU A 382 29.60 -12.09 16.20
N ASP A 383 28.89 -11.46 17.15
CA ASP A 383 27.79 -12.06 17.93
C ASP A 383 26.39 -11.64 17.43
N ASP A 384 26.29 -11.05 16.23
CA ASP A 384 25.02 -10.59 15.63
C ASP A 384 24.25 -9.60 16.54
N ASN A 385 24.97 -8.65 17.13
CA ASN A 385 24.47 -7.73 18.15
C ASN A 385 24.47 -6.26 17.70
N LYS A 386 24.83 -6.01 16.44
CA LYS A 386 24.84 -4.69 15.80
C LYS A 386 24.10 -4.78 14.47
N SER A 387 23.83 -3.63 13.87
CA SER A 387 23.35 -3.56 12.50
C SER A 387 23.92 -2.31 11.82
N PRO A 388 24.23 -2.36 10.50
CA PRO A 388 24.52 -1.16 9.72
C PRO A 388 23.30 -0.27 9.51
N PHE A 389 22.10 -0.76 9.83
CA PHE A 389 20.83 -0.08 9.68
C PHE A 389 20.25 0.38 11.03
N PRO A 390 19.37 1.39 11.04
CA PRO A 390 18.95 2.22 9.90
C PRO A 390 20.02 3.27 9.52
N LEU A 391 20.15 3.56 8.22
CA LEU A 391 20.91 4.72 7.75
C LEU A 391 20.25 6.00 8.22
N GLN A 392 21.03 6.86 8.87
CA GLN A 392 20.54 8.13 9.37
C GLN A 392 20.51 9.18 8.26
N PRO A 393 19.47 10.02 8.18
CA PRO A 393 19.45 11.12 7.24
C PRO A 393 20.59 12.10 7.56
N LYS A 394 21.22 12.64 6.52
CA LYS A 394 22.33 13.63 6.66
C LYS A 394 21.99 14.79 7.60
N ASN A 395 20.73 15.24 7.56
CA ASN A 395 20.21 16.30 8.42
C ASN A 395 19.16 15.75 9.37
N LYS A 396 19.31 16.04 10.67
CA LYS A 396 18.33 15.68 11.69
C LYS A 396 17.02 16.43 11.47
N ARG A 397 15.90 15.77 11.80
CA ARG A 397 14.57 16.38 11.78
C ARG A 397 14.35 17.25 13.02
N SER A 398 13.35 18.13 12.98
CA SER A 398 13.06 19.09 14.07
C SER A 398 12.78 18.44 15.42
N TYR A 399 12.20 17.24 15.45
CA TYR A 399 11.94 16.49 16.68
C TYR A 399 13.15 15.70 17.20
N ALA A 400 14.16 15.47 16.36
CA ALA A 400 15.42 14.79 16.70
C ALA A 400 16.59 15.77 16.92
N GLN A 401 16.29 17.07 16.92
CA GLN A 401 17.22 18.15 17.17
C GLN A 401 16.57 19.19 18.07
N ASN A 402 17.39 19.93 18.81
CA ASN A 402 16.86 21.04 19.60
C ASN A 402 16.42 22.18 18.67
N VAL A 403 15.11 22.43 18.61
CA VAL A 403 14.50 23.58 17.95
C VAL A 403 13.79 24.45 18.98
N THR A 404 13.72 25.75 18.73
CA THR A 404 13.06 26.71 19.64
C THR A 404 11.77 27.21 19.01
N VAL A 405 10.64 27.08 19.71
CA VAL A 405 9.31 27.47 19.21
C VAL A 405 8.56 28.24 20.30
N TRP A 406 8.39 29.55 20.11
CA TRP A 406 7.72 30.45 21.07
C TRP A 406 6.43 31.08 20.55
N ILE A 407 5.79 30.46 19.56
CA ILE A 407 4.48 30.88 19.06
C ILE A 407 3.42 30.77 20.17
N LYS A 408 3.49 29.72 20.99
CA LYS A 408 2.60 29.51 22.15
C LYS A 408 3.31 29.94 23.45
N PRO A 409 2.64 30.63 24.38
CA PRO A 409 3.24 31.05 25.65
C PRO A 409 3.86 29.93 26.47
N SER A 410 3.26 28.73 26.44
CA SER A 410 3.75 27.55 27.16
C SER A 410 5.15 27.10 26.71
N GLY A 411 5.49 27.24 25.42
CA GLY A 411 6.82 26.89 24.90
C GLY A 411 7.90 27.79 25.50
N LEU A 412 7.65 29.10 25.49
CA LEU A 412 8.56 30.08 26.10
C LEU A 412 8.72 29.85 27.61
N GLN A 413 7.61 29.66 28.32
CA GLN A 413 7.63 29.38 29.76
C GLN A 413 8.44 28.13 30.09
N THR A 414 8.33 27.08 29.27
CA THR A 414 9.06 25.81 29.47
C THR A 414 10.58 26.02 29.37
N ASP A 415 11.04 26.79 28.38
CA ASP A 415 12.46 27.10 28.21
C ASP A 415 13.02 27.91 29.40
N VAL A 416 12.30 28.96 29.80
CA VAL A 416 12.70 29.79 30.95
C VAL A 416 12.71 28.97 32.24
N GLN A 417 11.68 28.14 32.49
CA GLN A 417 11.64 27.27 33.67
C GLN A 417 12.78 26.25 33.69
N LYS A 418 13.19 25.72 32.52
CA LYS A 418 14.33 24.81 32.42
C LYS A 418 15.64 25.50 32.79
N ILE A 419 15.82 26.77 32.41
CA ILE A 419 16.97 27.60 32.81
C ILE A 419 16.94 27.83 34.33
N LEU A 420 15.82 28.28 34.89
CA LEU A 420 15.69 28.58 36.34
C LEU A 420 15.91 27.34 37.21
N ARG A 421 15.43 26.17 36.77
CA ARG A 421 15.68 24.91 37.50
C ARG A 421 17.18 24.56 37.56
N ASN A 422 17.93 24.83 36.49
CA ASN A 422 19.37 24.61 36.47
C ASN A 422 20.13 25.70 37.25
N ALA A 423 19.65 26.95 37.22
CA ALA A 423 20.19 28.08 37.98
C ALA A 423 20.24 27.79 39.49
N ARG A 424 19.19 27.17 40.05
CA ARG A 424 19.12 26.80 41.47
C ARG A 424 20.04 25.64 41.87
N LYS A 425 20.70 24.99 40.92
CA LYS A 425 21.58 23.82 41.13
C LYS A 425 23.03 24.12 40.76
N LEU A 426 23.44 25.38 40.81
CA LEU A 426 24.83 25.76 40.57
C LEU A 426 25.67 25.50 41.83
N PRO A 427 26.93 25.07 41.70
CA PRO A 427 27.70 24.86 40.46
C PRO A 427 27.51 23.49 39.78
N GLU A 428 26.74 22.57 40.37
CA GLU A 428 26.58 21.19 39.87
C GLU A 428 26.08 21.12 38.40
N LYS A 429 25.19 22.04 38.01
CA LYS A 429 24.58 22.10 36.67
C LYS A 429 25.09 23.25 35.78
N THR A 430 26.28 23.79 36.04
CA THR A 430 26.86 24.93 35.30
C THR A 430 26.84 24.72 33.78
N GLN A 431 27.34 23.58 33.27
CA GLN A 431 27.40 23.34 31.82
C GLN A 431 26.01 23.34 31.17
N THR A 432 25.04 22.67 31.79
CA THR A 432 23.66 22.61 31.28
C THR A 432 22.95 23.97 31.41
N PHE A 433 23.20 24.73 32.48
CA PHE A 433 22.65 26.07 32.65
C PHE A 433 23.10 27.00 31.51
N TYR A 434 24.41 27.11 31.26
CA TYR A 434 24.93 27.98 30.20
C TYR A 434 24.56 27.52 28.79
N LYS A 435 24.42 26.20 28.55
CA LYS A 435 23.93 25.67 27.27
C LYS A 435 22.49 26.11 26.98
N GLU A 436 21.61 26.03 27.97
CA GLU A 436 20.20 26.42 27.85
C GLU A 436 20.05 27.95 27.75
N LEU A 437 20.85 28.71 28.51
CA LEU A 437 20.92 30.17 28.45
C LEU A 437 21.34 30.65 27.06
N ASN A 438 22.41 30.09 26.49
CA ASN A 438 22.86 30.43 25.15
C ASN A 438 21.87 29.99 24.07
N ARG A 439 21.12 28.89 24.26
CA ARG A 439 20.04 28.51 23.35
C ARG A 439 18.97 29.59 23.30
N LEU A 440 18.48 30.02 24.46
CA LEU A 440 17.49 31.10 24.55
C LEU A 440 18.05 32.41 23.97
N ARG A 441 19.30 32.76 24.28
CA ARG A 441 19.97 33.94 23.72
C ARG A 441 19.97 33.94 22.19
N LYS A 442 20.47 32.87 21.59
CA LYS A 442 20.55 32.73 20.12
C LYS A 442 19.17 32.79 19.48
N ALA A 443 18.17 32.11 20.06
CA ALA A 443 16.81 32.14 19.54
C ALA A 443 16.18 33.54 19.64
N ALA A 444 16.35 34.24 20.76
CA ALA A 444 15.84 35.59 20.93
C ALA A 444 16.48 36.59 19.96
N LEU A 445 17.80 36.47 19.72
CA LEU A 445 18.51 37.28 18.73
C LEU A 445 18.00 36.99 17.32
N ALA A 446 17.82 35.72 16.96
CA ALA A 446 17.33 35.34 15.64
C ALA A 446 15.87 35.79 15.39
N PHE A 447 15.02 35.75 16.41
CA PHE A 447 13.63 36.22 16.31
C PHE A 447 13.48 37.74 16.48
N GLY A 448 14.55 38.46 16.85
CA GLY A 448 14.48 39.88 17.21
C GLY A 448 13.71 40.15 18.52
N PHE A 449 13.52 39.14 19.38
CA PHE A 449 12.77 39.25 20.63
C PHE A 449 13.67 39.69 21.79
N LEU A 450 14.28 40.87 21.68
CA LEU A 450 15.32 41.33 22.61
C LEU A 450 14.79 41.63 24.03
N ASP A 451 13.52 42.00 24.18
CA ASP A 451 12.92 42.26 25.49
C ASP A 451 12.83 41.00 26.35
N LEU A 452 12.76 39.81 25.74
CA LEU A 452 12.87 38.55 26.47
C LEU A 452 14.21 38.42 27.20
N LEU A 453 15.30 38.88 26.60
CA LEU A 453 16.63 38.81 27.20
C LEU A 453 16.72 39.67 28.46
N LYS A 454 16.12 40.87 28.43
CA LYS A 454 15.99 41.74 29.61
C LYS A 454 15.19 41.05 30.71
N GLY A 455 14.02 40.51 30.35
CA GLY A 455 13.14 39.81 31.29
C GLY A 455 13.80 38.60 31.94
N VAL A 456 14.50 37.76 31.17
CA VAL A 456 15.21 36.59 31.72
C VAL A 456 16.39 37.02 32.60
N ALA A 457 17.12 38.08 32.25
CA ALA A 457 18.20 38.60 33.08
C ALA A 457 17.70 39.08 34.45
N ASP A 458 16.59 39.82 34.49
CA ASP A 458 15.98 40.28 35.73
C ASP A 458 15.48 39.09 36.59
N MET A 459 15.02 38.01 35.96
CA MET A 459 14.69 36.77 36.67
C MET A 459 15.93 36.10 37.27
N LEU A 460 17.07 36.07 36.59
CA LEU A 460 18.32 35.52 37.12
C LEU A 460 18.88 36.34 38.28
N GLU A 461 18.79 37.68 38.21
CA GLU A 461 19.15 38.56 39.33
C GLU A 461 18.28 38.26 40.55
N ARG A 462 16.96 38.09 40.35
CA ARG A 462 16.04 37.71 41.42
C ARG A 462 16.40 36.35 42.03
N GLU A 463 16.68 35.34 41.22
CA GLU A 463 17.09 34.02 41.72
C GLU A 463 18.42 34.10 42.49
N CYS A 464 19.36 34.95 42.08
CA CYS A 464 20.61 35.18 42.81
C CYS A 464 20.34 35.73 44.23
N THR A 465 19.42 36.70 44.36
CA THR A 465 19.04 37.25 45.68
C THR A 465 18.24 36.28 46.56
N LEU A 466 17.61 35.27 45.96
CA LEU A 466 16.80 34.25 46.64
C LEU A 466 17.57 32.95 46.92
N LEU A 467 18.88 32.92 46.68
CA LEU A 467 19.71 31.76 47.03
C LEU A 467 19.65 31.52 48.55
N PRO A 468 19.42 30.27 49.00
CA PRO A 468 19.50 29.92 50.42
C PRO A 468 20.91 30.14 50.99
N ASP A 469 21.03 30.37 52.31
CA ASP A 469 22.33 30.50 52.99
C ASP A 469 23.20 29.24 52.87
N THR A 470 22.60 28.09 52.53
CA THR A 470 23.28 26.81 52.28
C THR A 470 23.77 26.64 50.84
N ALA A 471 23.54 27.63 49.96
CA ALA A 471 23.96 27.56 48.56
C ALA A 471 25.48 27.70 48.43
N HIS A 472 26.05 27.05 47.42
CA HIS A 472 27.48 27.14 47.14
C HIS A 472 27.85 28.56 46.65
N PRO A 473 28.99 29.14 47.10
CA PRO A 473 29.35 30.53 46.78
C PRO A 473 29.44 30.82 45.27
N ASP A 474 29.93 29.86 44.47
CA ASP A 474 29.99 30.00 42.99
C ASP A 474 28.61 30.29 42.36
N ALA A 475 27.49 29.82 42.94
CA ALA A 475 26.17 30.04 42.36
C ALA A 475 25.84 31.53 42.18
N ALA A 476 26.17 32.37 43.16
CA ALA A 476 25.91 33.80 43.09
C ALA A 476 26.76 34.49 42.01
N PHE A 477 28.05 34.10 41.87
CA PHE A 477 28.94 34.63 40.84
C PHE A 477 28.44 34.29 39.44
N GLN A 478 28.07 33.02 39.21
CA GLN A 478 27.60 32.57 37.90
C GLN A 478 26.25 33.19 37.51
N LEU A 479 25.30 33.34 38.44
CA LEU A 479 24.00 33.95 38.13
C LEU A 479 24.12 35.44 37.81
N THR A 480 24.92 36.17 38.59
CA THR A 480 25.14 37.60 38.38
C THR A 480 25.84 37.85 37.05
N HIS A 481 26.89 37.06 36.73
CA HIS A 481 27.58 37.12 35.44
C HIS A 481 26.62 36.82 34.28
N ALA A 482 25.88 35.72 34.35
CA ALA A 482 24.92 35.35 33.31
C ALA A 482 23.87 36.44 33.06
N ALA A 483 23.34 37.07 34.10
CA ALA A 483 22.36 38.15 33.98
C ALA A 483 22.95 39.40 33.32
N GLN A 484 24.14 39.84 33.74
CA GLN A 484 24.84 41.00 33.17
C GLN A 484 25.12 40.79 31.68
N GLN A 485 25.64 39.62 31.31
CA GLN A 485 25.95 39.30 29.91
C GLN A 485 24.68 39.22 29.04
N LEU A 486 23.57 38.75 29.60
CA LEU A 486 22.29 38.71 28.89
C LEU A 486 21.69 40.11 28.68
N LYS A 487 21.85 41.03 29.67
CA LYS A 487 21.51 42.46 29.51
C LYS A 487 22.34 43.10 28.41
N LEU A 488 23.65 42.85 28.37
CA LEU A 488 24.53 43.35 27.31
C LEU A 488 24.08 42.84 25.93
N ALA A 489 23.74 41.55 25.81
CA ALA A 489 23.22 40.97 24.57
C ALA A 489 21.89 41.60 24.11
N SER A 490 21.04 42.03 25.06
CA SER A 490 19.74 42.66 24.76
C SER A 490 19.85 44.07 24.15
N THR A 491 21.01 44.72 24.23
CA THR A 491 21.20 46.10 23.72
C THR A 491 21.40 46.14 22.20
N GLY A 492 21.73 45.02 21.56
CA GLY A 492 21.96 44.92 20.12
C GLY A 492 23.28 45.53 19.60
N THR A 493 24.01 46.30 20.41
CA THR A 493 25.24 47.01 20.00
C THR A 493 26.53 46.37 20.54
N SER A 494 26.42 45.44 21.49
CA SER A 494 27.56 44.79 22.16
C SER A 494 28.08 43.57 21.38
N GLU A 495 29.35 43.18 21.58
CA GLU A 495 29.90 41.90 21.08
C GLU A 495 29.06 40.68 21.52
N TYR A 496 28.39 40.78 22.67
CA TYR A 496 27.47 39.75 23.18
C TYR A 496 26.13 39.66 22.43
N ALA A 497 25.83 40.61 21.53
CA ALA A 497 24.71 40.56 20.60
C ALA A 497 25.03 39.75 19.33
N ALA A 498 26.31 39.37 19.10
CA ALA A 498 26.68 38.50 18.00
C ALA A 498 26.13 37.08 18.19
N TYR A 499 25.58 36.48 17.13
CA TYR A 499 24.97 35.15 17.19
C TYR A 499 25.97 34.05 17.61
N ASP A 500 27.22 34.16 17.16
CA ASP A 500 28.26 33.16 17.41
C ASP A 500 28.93 33.30 18.79
N HIS A 501 28.85 34.48 19.41
CA HIS A 501 29.48 34.74 20.71
C HIS A 501 28.68 34.12 21.86
N ASN A 502 29.16 33.03 22.47
CA ASN A 502 28.49 32.38 23.60
C ASN A 502 28.90 33.01 24.94
N ILE A 503 27.94 33.10 25.87
CA ILE A 503 28.21 33.42 27.28
C ILE A 503 28.92 32.21 27.90
N THR A 504 30.15 32.39 28.37
CA THR A 504 30.94 31.38 29.09
C THR A 504 30.84 31.57 30.61
N PRO A 505 30.92 30.49 31.41
CA PRO A 505 30.97 30.59 32.86
C PRO A 505 32.23 31.31 33.34
N LEU A 506 32.17 31.96 34.50
CA LEU A 506 33.35 32.49 35.17
C LEU A 506 34.22 31.32 35.67
N HIS A 507 35.54 31.46 35.52
CA HIS A 507 36.49 30.55 36.16
C HIS A 507 36.69 31.00 37.61
N THR A 508 36.04 30.31 38.54
CA THR A 508 36.21 30.56 39.97
C THR A 508 37.14 29.53 40.60
N ASP A 509 37.92 29.95 41.59
CA ASP A 509 38.90 29.16 42.34
C ASP A 509 38.30 28.39 43.54
N PHE A 510 36.97 28.25 43.60
CA PHE A 510 36.28 27.53 44.68
C PHE A 510 36.48 26.00 44.68
N SER A 511 37.02 25.42 43.59
CA SER A 511 37.49 24.02 43.59
C SER A 511 38.90 23.97 44.18
N GLY A 512 39.02 23.47 45.41
CA GLY A 512 40.21 23.55 46.26
C GLY A 512 41.56 23.48 45.54
N SER A 513 42.34 24.55 45.68
CA SER A 513 43.77 24.63 45.38
C SER A 513 44.54 23.57 46.16
N SER A 514 44.68 22.38 45.57
CA SER A 514 45.44 21.26 46.15
C SER A 514 46.88 21.23 45.62
N THR A 515 47.49 22.40 45.40
CA THR A 515 48.90 22.53 45.02
C THR A 515 49.36 23.95 45.35
N GLU A 516 49.81 24.14 46.59
CA GLU A 516 50.92 25.03 46.99
C GLU A 516 50.94 25.14 48.52
N ARG A 517 51.64 24.18 49.15
CA ARG A 517 52.33 24.34 50.44
C ARG A 517 53.29 23.16 50.60
N MET A 518 54.42 23.24 49.91
CA MET A 518 55.73 22.84 50.42
C MET A 518 56.82 23.58 49.66
#